data_AF-A0A536NUP4-F1
#
_entry.id   AF-A0A536NUP4-F1
#
_cell.length_a   1.000
_cell.length_b   1.000
_cell.length_c   1.000
_cell.angle_alpha   90.00
_cell.angle_beta   90.00
_cell.angle_gamma   90.00
#
_symmetry.space_group_name_H-M   'P 1'
#
loop_
_entity.id
_entity.type
_entity.pdbx_description
1 polymer ?
#
loop_
_entity_poly.entity_id
_entity_poly.type
_entity_poly.pdbx_seq_one_letter_code
_entity_poly.pdbx_strand_id
1 'polypeptide(L)' 'GLGLDRHPDLKPMLFGNYEAVLFLRQVPNPRLAERARDIAGYLELPLEIRDVGLGELEERLADLVEA' A
#
# COMPACT_ATOMS: atom_id res chain seq x y z
N GLY A 1 7.04 -15.33 1.24
CA GLY A 1 7.59 -13.98 1.02
C GLY A 1 8.64 -14.01 -0.08
N LEU A 2 9.26 -12.88 -0.39
CA LEU A 2 10.26 -12.72 -1.46
C LEU A 2 11.69 -13.15 -1.08
N GLY A 3 11.87 -13.78 0.09
CA GLY A 3 13.17 -14.28 0.55
C GLY A 3 14.14 -13.21 1.07
N LEU A 4 13.74 -11.94 1.11
CA LEU A 4 14.61 -10.81 1.50
C LEU A 4 15.20 -10.92 2.92
N ASP A 5 14.50 -11.57 3.85
CA ASP A 5 15.00 -11.79 5.21
C ASP A 5 16.21 -12.73 5.26
N ARG A 6 16.36 -13.60 4.26
CA ARG A 6 17.46 -14.58 4.14
C ARG A 6 18.52 -14.15 3.12
N HIS A 7 18.11 -13.39 2.10
CA HIS A 7 18.92 -12.95 0.98
C HIS A 7 18.65 -11.46 0.69
N PRO A 8 19.20 -10.54 1.51
CA PRO A 8 18.94 -9.10 1.39
C PRO A 8 19.51 -8.48 0.11
N ASP A 9 20.50 -9.13 -0.50
CA ASP A 9 21.11 -8.80 -1.79
C ASP A 9 20.13 -8.91 -2.97
N LEU A 10 19.00 -9.59 -2.81
CA LEU A 10 17.93 -9.62 -3.82
C LEU A 10 17.18 -8.29 -3.91
N LYS A 11 17.27 -7.41 -2.90
CA LYS A 11 16.50 -6.17 -2.84
C LYS A 11 16.78 -5.26 -4.05
N PRO A 12 18.03 -4.91 -4.41
CA PRO A 12 18.29 -4.11 -5.61
C PRO A 12 17.86 -4.80 -6.90
N MET A 13 17.98 -6.12 -6.98
CA MET A 13 17.57 -6.87 -8.19
C MET A 13 16.06 -6.84 -8.40
N LEU A 14 15.28 -6.96 -7.32
CA LEU A 14 13.81 -7.01 -7.39
C LEU A 14 13.18 -5.61 -7.51
N PHE A 15 13.76 -4.61 -6.85
CA PHE A 15 13.16 -3.28 -6.71
C PHE A 15 13.97 -2.15 -7.35
N GLY A 16 15.13 -2.42 -7.96
CA GLY A 16 16.03 -1.38 -8.46
C GLY A 16 15.47 -0.51 -9.59
N ASN A 17 14.39 -0.93 -10.24
CA ASN A 17 13.69 -0.17 -11.28
C ASN A 17 12.34 0.42 -10.80
N TYR A 18 12.03 0.30 -9.51
CA TYR A 18 10.79 0.81 -8.96
C TYR A 18 11.01 2.25 -8.52
N GLU A 19 10.00 3.09 -8.71
CA GLU A 19 10.11 4.52 -8.40
C GLU A 19 9.46 4.88 -7.07
N ALA A 20 8.48 4.10 -6.60
CA ALA A 20 7.77 4.36 -5.36
C ALA A 20 7.09 3.10 -4.78
N VAL A 21 6.80 3.13 -3.49
CA VAL A 21 5.80 2.29 -2.84
C VAL A 21 4.48 3.06 -2.82
N LEU A 22 3.41 2.49 -3.40
CA LEU A 22 2.07 3.06 -3.36
C LEU A 22 1.19 2.30 -2.36
N PHE A 23 0.79 2.96 -1.28
CA PHE A 23 -0.18 2.45 -0.31
C PHE A 23 -1.59 2.97 -0.64
N LEU A 24 -2.41 2.09 -1.19
CA LEU A 24 -3.84 2.33 -1.39
C LEU A 24 -4.60 2.00 -0.11
N ARG A 25 -5.34 2.97 0.43
CA ARG A 25 -6.14 2.77 1.66
C ARG A 25 -7.59 3.20 1.44
N GLN A 26 -8.51 2.36 1.91
CA GLN A 26 -9.95 2.64 1.86
C GLN A 26 -10.34 3.68 2.91
N VAL A 27 -9.75 3.56 4.11
CA VAL A 27 -9.96 4.48 5.23
C VAL A 27 -8.60 4.83 5.86
N PRO A 28 -8.35 6.09 6.22
CA PRO A 28 -7.13 6.49 6.92
C PRO A 28 -6.95 5.71 8.23
N ASN A 29 -5.83 4.99 8.32
CA ASN A 29 -5.42 4.31 9.54
C ASN A 29 -3.96 4.67 9.85
N PRO A 30 -3.67 5.39 10.95
CA PRO A 30 -2.33 5.87 11.26
C PRO A 30 -1.34 4.72 11.49
N ARG A 31 -1.78 3.59 12.07
CA ARG A 31 -0.91 2.43 12.29
C ARG A 31 -0.47 1.78 10.97
N LEU A 32 -1.36 1.74 9.99
CA LEU A 32 -1.03 1.22 8.66
C LEU A 32 -0.16 2.20 7.87
N ALA A 33 -0.37 3.51 8.05
CA ALA A 33 0.49 4.53 7.46
C ALA A 33 1.93 4.45 7.99
N GLU A 34 2.13 4.27 9.31
CA GLU A 34 3.47 4.03 9.87
C GLU A 34 4.11 2.78 9.28
N ARG A 35 3.37 1.67 9.21
CA ARG A 35 3.89 0.43 8.64
C ARG A 35 4.27 0.57 7.16
N ALA A 36 3.53 1.36 6.39
CA ALA A 36 3.88 1.67 5.01
C ALA A 36 5.18 2.48 4.91
N ARG A 37 5.43 3.41 5.86
CA ARG A 37 6.70 4.15 5.94
C ARG A 37 7.87 3.23 6.27
N ASP A 38 7.69 2.31 7.22
CA ASP A 38 8.73 1.33 7.58
C ASP A 38 9.11 0.45 6.37
N ILE A 39 8.11 -0.01 5.61
CA ILE A 39 8.31 -0.82 4.40
C ILE A 39 9.01 -0.01 3.31
N ALA A 40 8.55 1.22 3.03
CA ALA A 40 9.18 2.09 2.04
C ALA A 40 10.63 2.42 2.40
N GLY A 41 10.91 2.70 3.68
CA GLY A 41 12.27 2.90 4.18
C GLY A 41 13.14 1.67 4.03
N TYR A 42 12.61 0.47 4.32
CA TYR A 42 13.33 -0.79 4.10
C TYR A 42 13.67 -1.02 2.61
N LEU A 43 12.74 -0.69 1.71
CA LEU A 43 12.90 -0.81 0.27
C LEU A 43 13.71 0.33 -0.36
N GLU A 44 14.02 1.39 0.39
CA GLU A 44 14.71 2.60 -0.09
C GLU A 44 13.96 3.30 -1.23
N LEU A 45 12.62 3.28 -1.16
CA LEU A 45 11.73 3.90 -2.13
C LEU A 45 10.89 5.00 -1.46
N PRO A 46 10.51 6.07 -2.16
CA PRO A 46 9.54 7.02 -1.65
C PRO A 46 8.18 6.35 -1.43
N LEU A 47 7.45 6.81 -0.41
CA LEU A 47 6.10 6.35 -0.13
C LEU A 47 5.07 7.34 -0.68
N GLU A 48 4.12 6.82 -1.45
CA GLU A 48 2.88 7.49 -1.83
C GLU A 48 1.71 6.85 -1.11
N ILE A 49 0.82 7.66 -0.53
CA ILE A 49 -0.41 7.16 0.09
C ILE A 49 -1.59 7.74 -0.67
N ARG A 50 -2.49 6.88 -1.13
CA ARG A 50 -3.71 7.29 -1.85
C ARG A 50 -4.95 6.74 -1.18
N ASP A 51 -5.83 7.66 -0.80
CA ASP A 51 -7.18 7.35 -0.35
C ASP A 51 -8.02 6.94 -1.56
N VAL A 52 -8.52 5.71 -1.55
CA VAL A 52 -9.31 5.13 -2.66
C VAL A 52 -10.76 4.83 -2.30
N GLY A 53 -11.14 5.00 -1.02
CA GLY A 53 -12.50 4.72 -0.55
C GLY A 53 -12.89 3.25 -0.74
N LEU A 54 -14.20 2.96 -0.72
CA LEU A 54 -14.72 1.61 -0.95
C LEU A 54 -15.14 1.35 -2.41
N GLY A 55 -14.92 2.33 -3.30
CA GLY A 55 -15.34 2.26 -4.69
C GLY A 55 -16.86 2.12 -4.82
N GLU A 56 -17.32 1.24 -5.72
CA GLU A 56 -18.75 1.03 -6.00
C GLU A 56 -19.55 0.52 -4.79
N LEU A 57 -18.91 0.01 -3.74
CA LEU A 57 -19.63 -0.52 -2.57
C LEU A 57 -20.51 0.55 -1.91
N GLU A 58 -20.03 1.80 -1.83
CA GLU A 58 -20.78 2.93 -1.28
C GLU A 58 -22.08 3.18 -2.08
N GLU A 59 -21.98 3.17 -3.41
CA GLU A 59 -23.11 3.36 -4.33
C GLU A 59 -24.12 2.20 -4.21
N ARG A 60 -23.63 0.96 -4.21
CA ARG A 60 -24.49 -0.23 -4.06
C ARG A 60 -25.24 -0.27 -2.73
N LEU A 61 -24.63 0.22 -1.65
CA LEU A 61 -25.28 0.32 -0.34
C LEU A 61 -26.37 1.40 -0.33
N ALA A 62 -26.15 2.53 -1.00
CA ALA A 62 -27.19 3.55 -1.16
C ALA A 62 -28.40 2.99 -1.92
N ASP A 63 -28.16 2.33 -3.06
CA ASP A 63 -29.22 1.70 -3.87
C ASP A 63 -30.06 0.69 -3.05
N LEU A 64 -29.42 -0.07 -2.16
CA LEU A 64 -30.08 -1.07 -1.31
C LEU A 64 -30.93 -0.47 -0.18
N VAL A 65 -30.57 0.71 0.34
CA VAL A 65 -31.31 1.38 1.42
C VAL A 65 -32.49 2.19 0.88
N GLU A 66 -32.42 2.66 -0.36
CA GLU A 66 -33.51 3.39 -1.01
C GLU A 66 -34.59 2.49 -1.64
N ALA A 67 -34.35 1.17 -1.73
CA ALA A 67 -35.28 0.15 -2.24
C ALA A 67 -36.22 -0.39 -1.15
#